data_AF-A0A1G9B932-F1
#
_entry.id   AF-A0A1G9B932-F1
#
_cell.length_a   1.000
_cell.length_b   1.000
_cell.length_c   1.000
_cell.angle_alpha   90.00
_cell.angle_beta   90.00
_cell.angle_gamma   90.00
#
_symmetry.space_group_name_H-M   'P 1'
#
loop_
_entity.id
_entity.type
_entity.pdbx_description
1 polymer ?
#
loop_
_entity_poly.entity_id
_entity_poly.type
_entity_poly.pdbx_seq_one_letter_code
_entity_poly.pdbx_strand_id
1 'polypeptide(L)'
;MTLPAIGRVDGADPQTVEFPLTATTQRALHEAIGHCYDELAISREACEDGDADLPDDLFAHLEALYVATADESLSQFELTYERAERREQK
;
A
#
# COMPACT_ATOMS: atom_id res chain seq x y z
N MET A 1 -22.77 -3.24 9.15
CA MET A 1 -21.81 -3.28 8.03
C MET A 1 -20.54 -3.89 8.59
N THR A 2 -20.02 -4.94 7.96
CA THR A 2 -18.86 -5.71 8.45
C THR A 2 -17.73 -5.48 7.46
N LEU A 3 -16.71 -4.72 7.86
CA LEU A 3 -15.47 -4.57 7.11
C LEU A 3 -14.73 -5.93 7.09
N PRO A 4 -14.10 -6.32 5.97
CA PRO A 4 -13.29 -7.54 5.95
C PRO A 4 -12.13 -7.38 6.94
N ALA A 5 -12.02 -8.33 7.85
CA ALA A 5 -10.87 -8.44 8.75
C ALA A 5 -9.69 -8.98 7.94
N ILE A 6 -8.89 -8.08 7.37
CA ILE A 6 -7.51 -8.41 6.98
C ILE A 6 -6.84 -8.88 8.27
N GLY A 7 -6.29 -10.09 8.25
CA GLY A 7 -5.83 -10.81 9.44
C GLY A 7 -4.90 -9.94 10.28
N ARG A 8 -5.34 -9.58 11.49
CA ARG A 8 -4.51 -8.91 12.49
C ARG A 8 -3.27 -9.75 12.75
N VAL A 9 -2.11 -9.24 12.40
CA VAL A 9 -0.85 -9.73 12.92
C VAL A 9 -0.76 -9.22 14.36
N ASP A 10 -0.75 -10.14 15.33
CA ASP A 10 -0.70 -9.84 16.76
C ASP A 10 0.50 -8.93 17.08
N GLY A 11 0.25 -7.65 17.38
CA GLY A 11 1.23 -6.74 18.00
C GLY A 11 1.56 -5.43 17.29
N ALA A 12 1.03 -5.14 16.10
CA ALA A 12 1.20 -3.83 15.46
C ALA A 12 -0.07 -2.98 15.62
N ASP A 13 0.02 -1.80 16.25
CA ASP A 13 -1.10 -0.86 16.27
C ASP A 13 -1.26 -0.26 14.85
N PRO A 14 -2.42 -0.45 14.19
CA PRO A 14 -2.64 0.08 12.86
C PRO A 14 -2.62 1.61 12.92
N GLN A 15 -1.83 2.22 12.02
CA GLN A 15 -1.77 3.66 11.86
C GLN A 15 -2.59 4.08 10.65
N THR A 16 -3.43 5.10 10.84
CA THR A 16 -4.28 5.65 9.80
C THR A 16 -3.85 7.07 9.47
N VAL A 17 -3.68 7.37 8.18
CA VAL A 17 -3.39 8.72 7.69
C VAL A 17 -4.50 9.15 6.74
N GLU A 18 -5.06 10.33 7.01
CA GLU A 18 -6.07 10.95 6.16
C GLU A 18 -5.43 11.99 5.26
N PHE A 19 -5.73 11.94 3.96
CA PHE A 19 -5.24 12.92 2.99
C PHE A 19 -6.41 13.72 2.42
N PRO A 20 -6.31 15.07 2.37
CA PRO A 20 -7.24 15.86 1.59
C PRO A 20 -7.00 15.60 0.11
N LEU A 21 -8.01 15.08 -0.60
CA LEU A 21 -7.96 14.85 -2.04
C LEU A 21 -8.15 16.17 -2.80
N THR A 22 -7.10 16.98 -2.79
CA THR A 22 -6.93 17.99 -3.83
C THR A 22 -6.44 17.31 -5.12
N ALA A 23 -6.70 17.91 -6.29
CA ALA A 23 -6.19 17.38 -7.56
C ALA A 23 -4.65 17.18 -7.55
N THR A 24 -3.92 17.99 -6.79
CA THR A 24 -2.47 17.83 -6.61
C THR A 24 -2.13 16.62 -5.76
N THR A 25 -2.80 16.44 -4.61
CA THR A 25 -2.59 15.27 -3.74
C THR A 25 -2.94 13.98 -4.46
N GLN A 26 -4.05 13.99 -5.19
CA GLN A 26 -4.54 12.85 -5.96
C GLN A 26 -3.55 12.43 -7.04
N ARG A 27 -3.04 13.38 -7.83
CA ARG A 27 -2.00 13.12 -8.83
C ARG A 27 -0.72 12.58 -8.18
N ALA A 28 -0.28 13.19 -7.09
CA ALA A 28 0.94 12.75 -6.39
C ALA A 28 0.79 11.33 -5.83
N LEU A 29 -0.37 10.98 -5.26
CA LEU A 29 -0.65 9.62 -4.79
C LEU A 29 -0.67 8.62 -5.96
N HIS A 30 -1.32 8.97 -7.07
CA HIS A 30 -1.40 8.13 -8.25
C HIS A 30 -0.01 7.82 -8.84
N GLU A 31 0.83 8.84 -8.98
CA GLU A 31 2.22 8.69 -9.44
C GLU A 31 3.06 7.87 -8.45
N ALA A 32 2.94 8.12 -7.15
CA ALA A 32 3.70 7.41 -6.12
C ALA A 32 3.34 5.92 -6.05
N ILE A 33 2.05 5.57 -6.18
CA ILE A 33 1.60 4.17 -6.18
C ILE A 33 2.09 3.45 -7.44
N GLY A 34 1.99 4.10 -8.60
CA GLY A 34 2.52 3.53 -9.86
C GLY A 34 4.02 3.26 -9.76
N HIS A 35 4.79 4.22 -9.23
CA HIS A 35 6.22 4.04 -9.03
C HIS A 35 6.54 2.90 -8.03
N CYS A 36 5.79 2.80 -6.93
CA CYS A 36 5.95 1.71 -5.96
C CYS A 36 5.70 0.33 -6.60
N TYR A 37 4.65 0.22 -7.42
CA TYR A 37 4.34 -1.00 -8.16
C TYR A 37 5.50 -1.41 -9.06
N ASP A 38 6.03 -0.46 -9.86
CA ASP A 38 7.13 -0.73 -10.79
C ASP A 38 8.39 -1.20 -10.07
N GLU A 39 8.80 -0.52 -8.99
CA GLU A 39 9.99 -0.89 -8.21
C GLU A 39 9.85 -2.27 -7.56
N LEU A 40 8.65 -2.60 -7.05
CA LEU A 40 8.37 -3.92 -6.49
C LEU A 40 8.36 -5.00 -7.57
N ALA A 41 7.84 -4.72 -8.76
CA ALA A 41 7.87 -5.64 -9.89
C ALA A 41 9.32 -5.93 -10.32
N ILE A 42 10.15 -4.88 -10.45
CA ILE A 42 11.59 -5.01 -10.74
C ILE A 42 12.29 -5.83 -9.66
N SER A 43 12.02 -5.54 -8.38
CA SER A 43 12.63 -6.27 -7.27
C SER A 43 12.21 -7.74 -7.25
N ARG A 44 10.95 -8.05 -7.61
CA ARG A 44 10.45 -9.42 -7.70
C ARG A 44 11.13 -10.19 -8.83
N GLU A 45 11.32 -9.56 -9.99
CA GLU A 45 12.04 -10.17 -11.12
C GLU A 45 13.53 -10.37 -10.83
N ALA A 46 14.14 -9.45 -10.08
CA ALA A 46 15.56 -9.54 -9.68
C ALA A 46 15.83 -10.64 -8.63
N CYS A 47 14.82 -11.03 -7.86
CA CYS A 47 14.88 -12.19 -6.96
C CYS A 47 14.69 -13.49 -7.78
N GLU A 48 15.76 -13.97 -8.43
CA GLU A 48 15.76 -15.19 -9.27
C GLU A 48 15.25 -16.47 -8.55
N ASP A 49 15.22 -16.48 -7.20
CA ASP A 49 14.77 -17.62 -6.37
C ASP A 49 13.34 -17.49 -5.82
N GLY A 50 12.57 -16.46 -6.20
CA GLY A 50 11.17 -16.30 -5.75
C GLY A 50 11.00 -15.94 -4.26
N ASP A 51 12.09 -15.61 -3.58
CA ASP A 51 12.15 -15.33 -2.13
C ASP A 51 11.95 -13.84 -1.79
N ALA A 52 11.39 -13.06 -2.71
CA ALA A 52 10.76 -11.82 -2.32
C ALA A 52 9.50 -12.23 -1.55
N ASP A 53 9.60 -12.33 -0.22
CA ASP A 53 8.54 -12.68 0.74
C ASP A 53 7.46 -11.58 0.76
N LEU A 54 6.90 -11.33 -0.42
CA LEU A 54 5.86 -10.37 -0.71
C LEU A 54 4.54 -11.14 -0.72
N PRO A 55 3.49 -10.62 -0.07
CA PRO A 55 2.17 -11.23 -0.13
C PRO A 55 1.69 -11.37 -1.58
N ASP A 56 1.12 -12.52 -1.92
CA ASP A 56 0.58 -12.79 -3.26
C ASP A 56 -0.43 -11.72 -3.70
N ASP A 57 -1.20 -11.19 -2.76
CA ASP A 57 -2.23 -10.18 -3.02
C ASP A 57 -1.67 -8.75 -3.09
N LEU A 58 -0.39 -8.50 -2.79
CA LEU A 58 0.17 -7.15 -2.69
C LEU A 58 -0.03 -6.35 -3.99
N PHE A 59 0.28 -6.95 -5.13
CA PHE A 59 0.14 -6.31 -6.44
C PHE A 59 -1.33 -6.00 -6.76
N ALA A 60 -2.25 -6.91 -6.41
CA ALA A 60 -3.69 -6.66 -6.58
C ALA A 60 -4.18 -5.49 -5.71
N HIS A 61 -3.69 -5.36 -4.48
CA HIS A 61 -4.00 -4.22 -3.62
C HIS A 61 -3.41 -2.91 -4.16
N LEU A 62 -2.19 -2.92 -4.70
CA LEU A 62 -1.56 -1.75 -5.31
C LEU A 62 -2.30 -1.30 -6.58
N GLU A 63 -2.72 -2.24 -7.43
CA GLU A 63 -3.55 -1.93 -8.61
C GLU A 63 -4.89 -1.31 -8.23
N ALA A 64 -5.58 -1.87 -7.23
CA ALA A 64 -6.82 -1.31 -6.73
C ALA A 64 -6.64 0.12 -6.19
N LEU A 65 -5.54 0.36 -5.48
CA LEU A 65 -5.19 1.68 -4.96
C LEU A 65 -4.88 2.67 -6.09
N TYR A 66 -4.11 2.24 -7.09
CA TYR A 66 -3.78 3.03 -8.26
C TYR A 66 -5.02 3.48 -9.02
N VAL A 67 -5.97 2.56 -9.26
CA VAL A 67 -7.26 2.88 -9.89
C VAL A 67 -8.07 3.84 -9.03
N ALA A 68 -8.15 3.61 -7.71
CA ALA A 68 -8.89 4.49 -6.81
C ALA A 68 -8.33 5.92 -6.82
N THR A 69 -7.02 6.10 -6.91
CA THR A 69 -6.42 7.46 -7.00
C THR A 69 -6.71 8.17 -8.33
N ALA A 70 -7.17 7.49 -9.37
CA ALA A 70 -7.61 8.14 -10.60
C ALA A 70 -9.08 8.63 -10.54
N ASP A 71 -9.83 8.25 -9.50
CA ASP A 71 -11.24 8.62 -9.36
C ASP A 71 -11.39 10.04 -8.78
N GLU A 72 -11.72 11.00 -9.64
CA GLU A 72 -11.95 12.41 -9.28
C GLU A 72 -13.22 12.64 -8.43
N SER A 73 -14.06 11.62 -8.23
CA SER A 73 -15.25 11.71 -7.38
C SER A 73 -14.97 11.55 -5.88
N LEU A 74 -13.76 11.10 -5.53
CA LEU A 74 -13.35 10.89 -4.15
C LEU A 74 -12.95 12.22 -3.49
N SER A 75 -13.51 12.49 -2.30
CA SER A 75 -13.23 13.70 -1.52
C SER A 75 -12.20 13.47 -0.40
N GLN A 76 -11.99 12.22 0.00
CA GLN A 76 -11.06 11.82 1.04
C GLN A 76 -10.40 10.48 0.71
N PHE A 77 -9.12 10.35 1.07
CA PHE A 77 -8.37 9.11 1.00
C PHE A 77 -7.85 8.75 2.40
N GLU A 78 -8.06 7.50 2.80
CA GLU A 78 -7.60 6.98 4.08
C GLU A 78 -6.65 5.80 3.82
N LEU A 79 -5.42 5.89 4.34
CA LEU A 79 -4.44 4.81 4.27
C LEU A 79 -4.22 4.27 5.68
N THR A 80 -4.56 3.00 5.88
CA THR A 80 -4.24 2.26 7.10
C THR A 80 -3.08 1.32 6.83
N TYR A 81 -2.04 1.39 7.65
CA TYR A 81 -0.87 0.53 7.54
C TYR A 81 -0.38 0.06 8.91
N GLU A 82 0.28 -1.10 8.93
CA GLU A 82 0.96 -1.62 10.11
C GLU A 82 2.45 -1.34 9.98
N ARG A 83 3.03 -0.68 10.99
CA ARG A 83 4.47 -0.48 11.04
C ARG A 83 5.11 -1.67 11.74
N ALA A 84 5.84 -2.49 11.01
CA ALA A 84 6.69 -3.50 11.63
C ALA A 84 7.78 -2.76 12.44
N GLU A 85 7.80 -2.93 13.77
CA GLU A 85 8.89 -2.42 14.59
C GLU A 85 10.19 -3.06 14.11
N ARG A 86 11.12 -2.25 13.64
CA ARG A 86 12.46 -2.69 13.26
C ARG A 86 13.14 -3.15 14.54
N ARG A 87 13.16 -4.46 14.83
CA ARG A 87 14.01 -5.00 15.90
C ARG A 87 15.46 -4.70 15.50
N GLU A 88 16.03 -3.64 16.06
CA GLU A 88 17.47 -3.44 16.04
C GLU A 88 18.08 -4.65 16.74
N GLN A 89 18.69 -5.56 15.96
CA GLN A 89 19.48 -6.65 16.49
C GLN A 89 20.70 -6.02 17.17
N LYS A 90 20.72 -6.10 18.50
CA LYS A 90 21.83 -5.67 19.36
C LYS A 90 22.80 -6.82 19.58
#